data_AF-A0A0Q9K8W7-F1
#
_entry.id   AF-A0A0Q9K8W7-F1
#
_cell.length_a   1.000
_cell.length_b   1.000
_cell.length_c   1.000
_cell.angle_alpha   90.00
_cell.angle_beta   90.00
_cell.angle_gamma   90.00
#
_symmetry.space_group_name_H-M   'P 1'
#
loop_
_entity.id
_entity.type
_entity.pdbx_description
1 polymer ?
#
loop_
_entity_poly.entity_id
_entity_poly.type
_entity_poly.pdbx_seq_one_letter_code
_entity_poly.pdbx_strand_id
1 'polypeptide(L)'
;MGAPFDHFLLTRFSAVMAPDAAPASEDWLYYRLGFFVDAALPSVLSQRGGQGFEWLVLLDDRCSAGFRDEVEELAQGTFTPIWTHEPFRRDSFAEHVAVRSHAPFVITTRMDSDDAIAVDFMASVQAQFVEQPQLFVGFPRGIQIERSGAVHRCDVLSNPFLSLIEARRDGEPPATVYVTKHARARGHGRLREVAAPPMWAQVLHGSNVSNIVNGVRVHPRVVGERFEIDLGYDASPSRTVLARGRVRQLGRLTSLWAAHPGELTKAAEATAWTLRGTHERAQESGAPTLTDRVQDWEQETRRRLRDARWSLKRWANERLPVREGLVGGELDDVLGRDRVVVLAEWSAGAAVRPDALRAARAWADAGFGVLVVAARDPWVRLRHTDVPIGVAVTRRGNTAYDFGSWAYALRTWPELAHQDLVVLTNDSLIGPLAPLDELLGRLVNSTTDVWGATANRWPAEHLQSYLLAFRGGVLARGPLATFWSDVTALESKSAVVRAYEVGLTEAVDRGGLTRDVGWSHAELGVPETVDLTLHGWHELLDAGFPFVKRILVTGPQFAQQRPAVEQAVVEAIADADRRSG
;
A
#
# COMPACT_ATOMS: atom_id res chain seq x y z
N MET A 1 -30.24 44.38 -11.61
CA MET A 1 -29.16 43.66 -12.31
C MET A 1 -28.91 42.39 -11.53
N GLY A 2 -28.83 41.23 -12.19
CA GLY A 2 -28.57 39.96 -11.51
C GLY A 2 -27.18 39.91 -10.87
N ALA A 3 -26.92 38.91 -10.03
CA ALA A 3 -25.58 38.68 -9.49
C ALA A 3 -24.56 38.46 -10.64
N PRO A 4 -23.34 39.02 -10.55
CA PRO A 4 -22.35 38.91 -11.62
C PRO A 4 -21.76 37.49 -11.75
N PHE A 5 -21.86 36.68 -10.70
CA PHE A 5 -21.41 35.29 -10.68
C PHE A 5 -22.31 34.43 -9.77
N ASP A 6 -22.29 33.12 -9.99
CA ASP A 6 -22.74 32.11 -9.04
C ASP A 6 -21.53 31.47 -8.37
N HIS A 7 -21.59 31.17 -7.07
CA HIS A 7 -20.48 30.55 -6.33
C HIS A 7 -20.92 29.20 -5.75
N PHE A 8 -20.13 28.16 -5.99
CA PHE A 8 -20.35 26.81 -5.46
C PHE A 8 -19.17 26.33 -4.63
N LEU A 9 -19.44 25.78 -3.44
CA LEU A 9 -18.49 24.96 -2.69
C LEU A 9 -18.68 23.49 -3.06
N LEU A 10 -17.61 22.78 -3.39
CA LEU A 10 -17.64 21.41 -3.90
C LEU A 10 -16.83 20.49 -2.97
N THR A 11 -17.52 19.56 -2.32
CA THR A 11 -16.93 18.63 -1.35
C THR A 11 -17.12 17.17 -1.78
N ARG A 12 -16.06 16.38 -1.69
CA ARG A 12 -16.10 14.93 -1.89
C ARG A 12 -16.11 14.27 -0.52
N PHE A 13 -17.26 13.72 -0.11
CA PHE A 13 -17.38 13.05 1.19
C PHE A 13 -17.03 11.56 1.09
N SER A 14 -17.72 10.80 0.25
CA SER A 14 -17.49 9.34 0.09
C SER A 14 -17.35 8.94 -1.38
N ALA A 15 -16.86 9.86 -2.22
CA ALA A 15 -16.70 9.66 -3.66
C ALA A 15 -16.01 8.33 -4.03
N VAL A 16 -16.62 7.57 -4.94
CA VAL A 16 -16.09 6.30 -5.44
C VAL A 16 -14.83 6.55 -6.27
N MET A 17 -13.69 5.97 -5.91
CA MET A 17 -12.41 6.29 -6.57
C MET A 17 -12.05 5.35 -7.74
N ALA A 18 -12.64 4.16 -7.78
CA ALA A 18 -12.42 3.16 -8.83
C ALA A 18 -13.72 2.37 -9.10
N PRO A 19 -13.95 1.87 -10.33
CA PRO A 19 -15.17 1.14 -10.69
C PRO A 19 -15.44 -0.11 -9.84
N ASP A 20 -14.38 -0.78 -9.40
CA ASP A 20 -14.38 -2.01 -8.60
C ASP A 20 -14.17 -1.76 -7.10
N ALA A 21 -14.15 -0.49 -6.67
CA ALA A 21 -14.00 -0.17 -5.25
C ALA A 21 -15.26 -0.58 -4.48
N ALA A 22 -15.06 -1.44 -3.48
CA ALA A 22 -16.09 -1.75 -2.48
C ALA A 22 -16.58 -0.46 -1.81
N PRO A 23 -17.88 -0.38 -1.44
CA PRO A 23 -18.40 0.75 -0.69
C PRO A 23 -17.64 0.88 0.63
N ALA A 24 -17.52 2.11 1.12
CA ALA A 24 -16.90 2.34 2.42
C ALA A 24 -17.71 1.65 3.53
N SER A 25 -17.01 1.03 4.49
CA SER A 25 -17.66 0.43 5.66
C SER A 25 -18.42 1.49 6.46
N GLU A 26 -19.51 1.09 7.10
CA GLU A 26 -20.35 1.97 7.93
C GLU A 26 -19.54 2.67 9.03
N ASP A 27 -18.65 1.96 9.73
CA ASP A 27 -17.75 2.55 10.74
C ASP A 27 -16.89 3.69 10.18
N TRP A 28 -16.43 3.55 8.94
CA TRP A 28 -15.61 4.57 8.29
C TRP A 28 -16.45 5.79 7.92
N LEU A 29 -17.68 5.56 7.44
CA LEU A 29 -18.62 6.63 7.09
C LEU A 29 -18.96 7.50 8.30
N TYR A 30 -19.35 6.88 9.43
CA TYR A 30 -19.63 7.60 10.67
C TYR A 30 -18.40 8.25 11.29
N TYR A 31 -17.24 7.58 11.25
CA TYR A 31 -15.99 8.17 11.68
C TYR A 31 -15.65 9.45 10.89
N ARG A 32 -15.87 9.44 9.57
CA ARG A 32 -15.66 10.60 8.71
C ARG A 32 -16.73 11.67 8.90
N LEU A 33 -17.97 11.26 9.16
CA LEU A 33 -19.09 12.16 9.45
C LEU A 33 -18.82 12.98 10.70
N GLY A 34 -18.17 12.40 11.72
CA GLY A 34 -17.73 13.15 12.91
C GLY A 34 -16.87 14.37 12.55
N PHE A 35 -15.83 14.21 11.72
CA PHE A 35 -15.02 15.35 11.28
C PHE A 35 -15.79 16.34 10.41
N PHE A 36 -16.75 15.86 9.61
CA PHE A 36 -17.60 16.73 8.82
C PHE A 36 -18.47 17.62 9.71
N VAL A 37 -19.10 17.05 10.74
CA VAL A 37 -19.93 17.78 11.70
C VAL A 37 -19.09 18.69 12.60
N ASP A 38 -17.91 18.23 13.04
CA ASP A 38 -17.09 18.97 14.01
C ASP A 38 -16.22 20.04 13.34
N ALA A 39 -15.85 19.90 12.08
CA ALA A 39 -14.93 20.82 11.40
C ALA A 39 -15.53 21.45 10.14
N ALA A 40 -15.90 20.64 9.14
CA ALA A 40 -16.29 21.16 7.84
C ALA A 40 -17.59 21.98 7.90
N LEU A 41 -18.67 21.39 8.42
CA LEU A 41 -19.99 21.98 8.54
C LEU A 41 -19.99 23.34 9.28
N PRO A 42 -19.49 23.46 10.52
CA PRO A 42 -19.48 24.74 11.24
C PRO A 42 -18.57 25.78 10.54
N SER A 43 -17.48 25.37 9.90
CA SER A 43 -16.61 26.30 9.17
C SER A 43 -17.28 26.89 7.92
N VAL A 44 -18.17 26.13 7.27
CA VAL A 44 -18.93 26.57 6.10
C VAL A 44 -20.14 27.40 6.52
N LEU A 45 -20.89 27.00 7.54
CA LEU A 45 -22.05 27.74 8.02
C LEU A 45 -21.68 29.10 8.64
N SER A 46 -20.42 29.26 9.06
CA SER A 46 -19.91 30.50 9.66
C SER A 46 -19.32 31.50 8.67
N GLN A 47 -19.43 31.26 7.36
CA GLN A 47 -18.91 32.19 6.33
C GLN A 47 -19.62 33.55 6.40
N ARG A 48 -18.83 34.64 6.33
CA ARG A 48 -19.27 36.04 6.52
C ARG A 48 -18.66 36.96 5.46
N GLY A 49 -19.34 38.07 5.19
CA GLY A 49 -18.81 39.21 4.41
C GLY A 49 -18.84 39.09 2.88
N GLY A 50 -19.33 37.97 2.35
CA GLY A 50 -19.45 37.72 0.90
C GLY A 50 -20.88 37.65 0.39
N GLN A 51 -21.04 37.47 -0.92
CA GLN A 51 -22.29 37.02 -1.52
C GLN A 51 -22.55 35.55 -1.15
N GLY A 52 -23.81 35.11 -1.21
CA GLY A 52 -24.17 33.71 -0.97
C GLY A 52 -23.49 32.74 -1.93
N PHE A 53 -23.41 31.48 -1.52
CA PHE A 53 -22.90 30.36 -2.32
C PHE A 53 -23.76 29.12 -2.07
N GLU A 54 -23.77 28.17 -3.00
CA GLU A 54 -24.39 26.86 -2.80
C GLU A 54 -23.32 25.82 -2.47
N TRP A 55 -23.60 24.91 -1.53
CA TRP A 55 -22.69 23.84 -1.17
C TRP A 55 -23.16 22.50 -1.74
N LEU A 56 -22.36 21.89 -2.60
CA LEU A 56 -22.60 20.58 -3.19
C LEU A 56 -21.69 19.54 -2.56
N VAL A 57 -22.26 18.46 -2.01
CA VAL A 57 -21.52 17.38 -1.35
C VAL A 57 -21.77 16.07 -2.09
N LEU A 58 -20.71 15.45 -2.62
CA LEU A 58 -20.80 14.19 -3.36
C LEU A 58 -20.60 12.99 -2.44
N LEU A 59 -21.55 12.05 -2.49
CA LEU A 59 -21.64 10.88 -1.62
C LEU A 59 -21.94 9.59 -2.41
N ASP A 60 -21.40 8.46 -1.95
CA ASP A 60 -21.69 7.12 -2.46
C ASP A 60 -23.12 6.68 -2.06
N ASP A 61 -23.94 6.32 -3.06
CA ASP A 61 -25.34 5.90 -2.86
C ASP A 61 -25.50 4.44 -2.39
N ARG A 62 -24.39 3.69 -2.28
CA ARG A 62 -24.34 2.32 -1.77
C ARG A 62 -24.22 2.23 -0.25
N CYS A 63 -24.31 3.35 0.46
CA CYS A 63 -24.30 3.40 1.92
C CYS A 63 -25.58 2.80 2.54
N SER A 64 -25.58 2.60 3.86
CA SER A 64 -26.77 2.13 4.57
C SER A 64 -27.88 3.19 4.54
N ALA A 65 -29.14 2.74 4.59
CA ALA A 65 -30.29 3.65 4.65
C ALA A 65 -30.23 4.58 5.88
N GLY A 66 -29.80 4.06 7.03
CA GLY A 66 -29.64 4.87 8.25
C GLY A 66 -28.61 5.99 8.08
N PHE A 67 -27.44 5.68 7.52
CA PHE A 67 -26.43 6.72 7.23
C PHE A 67 -26.96 7.77 6.25
N ARG A 68 -27.68 7.33 5.21
CA ARG A 68 -28.29 8.24 4.24
C ARG A 68 -29.30 9.18 4.89
N ASP A 69 -30.18 8.67 5.73
CA ASP A 69 -31.20 9.47 6.43
C ASP A 69 -30.56 10.54 7.32
N GLU A 70 -29.49 10.21 8.04
CA GLU A 70 -28.75 11.18 8.87
C GLU A 70 -28.08 12.29 8.04
N VAL A 71 -27.47 11.93 6.90
CA VAL A 71 -26.87 12.92 6.00
C VAL A 71 -27.93 13.83 5.38
N GLU A 72 -29.08 13.27 4.97
CA GLU A 72 -30.20 14.05 4.43
C GLU A 72 -30.78 15.00 5.48
N GLU A 73 -30.88 14.60 6.75
CA GLU A 73 -31.27 15.47 7.85
C GLU A 73 -30.27 16.63 8.01
N LEU A 74 -28.97 16.32 8.06
CA LEU A 74 -27.91 17.34 8.14
C LEU A 74 -27.94 18.30 6.94
N ALA A 75 -28.27 17.81 5.75
CA ALA A 75 -28.33 18.59 4.51
C ALA A 75 -29.45 19.63 4.48
N GLN A 76 -30.51 19.46 5.27
CA GLN A 76 -31.69 20.35 5.24
C GLN A 76 -31.31 21.80 5.54
N GLY A 77 -31.34 22.64 4.50
CA GLY A 77 -31.02 24.06 4.60
C GLY A 77 -29.52 24.37 4.73
N THR A 78 -28.63 23.38 4.56
CA THR A 78 -27.18 23.54 4.72
C THR A 78 -26.41 23.28 3.43
N PHE A 79 -26.64 22.13 2.78
CA PHE A 79 -25.98 21.72 1.54
C PHE A 79 -26.88 20.81 0.69
N THR A 80 -26.54 20.67 -0.59
CA THR A 80 -27.22 19.78 -1.53
C THR A 80 -26.43 18.48 -1.67
N PRO A 81 -26.96 17.32 -1.23
CA PRO A 81 -26.30 16.04 -1.41
C PRO A 81 -26.43 15.56 -2.86
N ILE A 82 -25.33 15.03 -3.40
CA ILE A 82 -25.25 14.39 -4.71
C ILE A 82 -24.91 12.92 -4.47
N TRP A 83 -25.93 12.07 -4.53
CA TRP A 83 -25.79 10.63 -4.34
C TRP A 83 -25.49 9.92 -5.66
N THR A 84 -24.36 9.21 -5.72
CA THR A 84 -23.95 8.43 -6.89
C THR A 84 -22.88 7.40 -6.53
N HIS A 85 -22.92 6.22 -7.15
CA HIS A 85 -21.82 5.23 -7.12
C HIS A 85 -20.93 5.30 -8.36
N GLU A 86 -21.10 6.29 -9.23
CA GLU A 86 -20.19 6.46 -10.37
C GLU A 86 -18.78 6.82 -9.88
N PRO A 87 -17.72 6.22 -10.49
CA PRO A 87 -16.36 6.61 -10.17
C PRO A 87 -16.13 8.10 -10.42
N PHE A 88 -15.59 8.77 -9.41
CA PHE A 88 -15.30 10.20 -9.45
C PHE A 88 -14.35 10.54 -10.60
N ARG A 89 -14.79 11.48 -11.41
CA ARG A 89 -14.05 12.09 -12.52
C ARG A 89 -13.91 13.58 -12.27
N ARG A 90 -13.03 14.22 -13.03
CA ARG A 90 -12.72 15.65 -12.87
C ARG A 90 -13.90 16.56 -13.19
N ASP A 91 -14.84 16.04 -13.97
CA ASP A 91 -16.08 16.66 -14.43
C ASP A 91 -17.31 16.19 -13.64
N SER A 92 -17.17 15.38 -12.59
CA SER A 92 -18.32 14.85 -11.82
C SER A 92 -19.22 15.93 -11.20
N PHE A 93 -18.73 17.16 -11.02
CA PHE A 93 -19.55 18.30 -10.57
C PHE A 93 -20.07 19.17 -11.71
N ALA A 94 -19.55 19.02 -12.93
CA ALA A 94 -19.74 19.98 -14.02
C ALA A 94 -21.22 20.15 -14.37
N GLU A 95 -21.95 19.06 -14.59
CA GLU A 95 -23.39 19.09 -14.88
C GLU A 95 -24.22 19.62 -13.72
N HIS A 96 -23.89 19.22 -12.48
CA HIS A 96 -24.58 19.71 -11.29
C HIS A 96 -24.45 21.22 -11.12
N VAL A 97 -23.26 21.77 -11.39
CA VAL A 97 -23.02 23.21 -11.39
C VAL A 97 -23.72 23.87 -12.59
N ALA A 98 -23.65 23.27 -13.79
CA ALA A 98 -24.23 23.83 -15.01
C ALA A 98 -25.73 24.12 -14.87
N VAL A 99 -26.50 23.15 -14.36
CA VAL A 99 -27.96 23.28 -14.22
C VAL A 99 -28.38 24.28 -13.13
N ARG A 100 -27.48 24.62 -12.21
CA ARG A 100 -27.70 25.58 -11.10
C ARG A 100 -27.12 26.97 -11.38
N SER A 101 -26.38 27.13 -12.47
CA SER A 101 -25.70 28.39 -12.81
C SER A 101 -26.56 29.22 -13.76
N HIS A 102 -26.72 30.50 -13.44
CA HIS A 102 -27.54 31.46 -14.17
C HIS A 102 -26.78 32.76 -14.50
N ALA A 103 -25.84 33.18 -13.65
CA ALA A 103 -24.99 34.33 -13.87
C ALA A 103 -23.98 34.08 -15.02
N PRO A 104 -23.37 35.10 -15.63
CA PRO A 104 -22.38 34.92 -16.70
C PRO A 104 -21.07 34.28 -16.26
N PHE A 105 -20.76 34.32 -14.96
CA PHE A 105 -19.55 33.74 -14.39
C PHE A 105 -19.88 32.73 -13.30
N VAL A 106 -18.99 31.78 -13.11
CA VAL A 106 -19.06 30.76 -12.06
C VAL A 106 -17.77 30.79 -11.26
N ILE A 107 -17.93 30.72 -9.95
CA ILE A 107 -16.84 30.46 -9.01
C ILE A 107 -17.08 29.07 -8.42
N THR A 108 -16.09 28.19 -8.47
CA THR A 108 -16.14 26.90 -7.77
C THR A 108 -14.98 26.81 -6.79
N THR A 109 -15.27 26.47 -5.55
CA THR A 109 -14.27 26.30 -4.47
C THR A 109 -14.25 24.83 -4.07
N ARG A 110 -13.07 24.25 -3.82
CA ARG A 110 -12.94 22.89 -3.31
C ARG A 110 -12.58 22.88 -1.83
N MET A 111 -13.15 21.94 -1.10
CA MET A 111 -12.81 21.62 0.29
C MET A 111 -13.05 20.12 0.51
N ASP A 112 -12.11 19.44 1.16
CA ASP A 112 -12.32 18.05 1.57
C ASP A 112 -13.25 17.99 2.81
N SER A 113 -13.92 16.86 3.03
CA SER A 113 -15.04 16.75 4.01
C SER A 113 -14.63 16.80 5.48
N ASP A 114 -13.34 16.68 5.75
CA ASP A 114 -12.74 16.63 7.09
C ASP A 114 -11.86 17.84 7.40
N ASP A 115 -11.84 18.82 6.50
CA ASP A 115 -11.06 20.05 6.62
C ASP A 115 -11.97 21.27 6.85
N ALA A 116 -11.38 22.40 7.22
CA ALA A 116 -12.11 23.63 7.52
C ALA A 116 -11.54 24.86 6.78
N ILE A 117 -12.41 25.83 6.53
CA ILE A 117 -12.07 27.12 5.91
C ILE A 117 -12.30 28.29 6.87
N ALA A 118 -11.53 29.36 6.72
CA ALA A 118 -11.64 30.55 7.58
C ALA A 118 -12.99 31.25 7.36
N VAL A 119 -13.51 31.94 8.37
CA VAL A 119 -14.84 32.59 8.37
C VAL A 119 -15.07 33.63 7.26
N ASP A 120 -14.00 34.11 6.62
CA ASP A 120 -14.02 35.07 5.52
C ASP A 120 -13.45 34.49 4.21
N PHE A 121 -13.31 33.16 4.11
CA PHE A 121 -12.74 32.49 2.94
C PHE A 121 -13.51 32.80 1.67
N MET A 122 -14.82 32.59 1.68
CA MET A 122 -15.67 32.80 0.49
C MET A 122 -15.64 34.26 0.04
N ALA A 123 -15.74 35.20 0.98
CA ALA A 123 -15.63 36.62 0.70
C ALA A 123 -14.27 36.99 0.10
N SER A 124 -13.19 36.40 0.61
CA SER A 124 -11.83 36.64 0.13
C SER A 124 -11.61 36.12 -1.29
N VAL A 125 -12.23 34.99 -1.66
CA VAL A 125 -12.25 34.47 -3.04
C VAL A 125 -13.04 35.40 -3.94
N GLN A 126 -14.26 35.76 -3.54
CA GLN A 126 -15.15 36.62 -4.32
C GLN A 126 -14.53 38.00 -4.56
N ALA A 127 -13.75 38.53 -3.61
CA ALA A 127 -13.00 39.78 -3.78
C ALA A 127 -11.94 39.74 -4.90
N GLN A 128 -11.58 38.55 -5.41
CA GLN A 128 -10.68 38.39 -6.55
C GLN A 128 -11.41 38.41 -7.90
N PHE A 129 -12.73 38.48 -7.90
CA PHE A 129 -13.54 38.56 -9.11
C PHE A 129 -13.49 39.96 -9.72
N VAL A 130 -13.05 40.05 -10.97
CA VAL A 130 -13.01 41.25 -11.82
C VAL A 130 -13.40 40.90 -13.27
N GLU A 131 -14.35 39.96 -13.44
CA GLU A 131 -14.86 39.50 -14.74
C GLU A 131 -13.81 38.83 -15.65
N GLN A 132 -12.76 38.26 -15.06
CA GLN A 132 -11.75 37.49 -15.79
C GLN A 132 -12.33 36.18 -16.36
N PRO A 133 -11.93 35.77 -17.58
CA PRO A 133 -12.48 34.57 -18.22
C PRO A 133 -12.08 33.27 -17.52
N GLN A 134 -10.91 33.24 -16.89
CA GLN A 134 -10.45 32.10 -16.10
C GLN A 134 -9.34 32.51 -15.13
N LEU A 135 -9.44 32.14 -13.85
CA LEU A 135 -8.39 32.33 -12.86
C LEU A 135 -8.56 31.35 -11.69
N PHE A 136 -7.50 30.59 -11.39
CA PHE A 136 -7.43 29.93 -10.08
C PHE A 136 -7.03 30.93 -9.01
N VAL A 137 -7.66 30.83 -7.85
CA VAL A 137 -7.37 31.61 -6.65
C VAL A 137 -6.97 30.63 -5.55
N GLY A 138 -5.85 30.90 -4.88
CA GLY A 138 -5.37 30.13 -3.74
C GLY A 138 -4.86 31.03 -2.63
N PHE A 139 -4.94 30.54 -1.39
CA PHE A 139 -4.36 31.20 -0.23
C PHE A 139 -3.24 30.32 0.31
N PRO A 140 -1.95 30.69 0.17
CA PRO A 140 -0.85 29.82 0.58
C PRO A 140 -0.88 29.45 2.07
N ARG A 141 -1.31 30.37 2.93
CA ARG A 141 -1.17 30.22 4.38
C ARG A 141 -2.37 29.50 4.99
N GLY A 142 -2.08 28.46 5.77
CA GLY A 142 -3.06 27.72 6.55
C GLY A 142 -2.51 27.15 7.84
N ILE A 143 -3.30 26.26 8.44
CA ILE A 143 -2.92 25.52 9.63
C ILE A 143 -3.18 24.02 9.47
N GLN A 144 -2.49 23.21 10.27
CA GLN A 144 -2.71 21.78 10.42
C GLN A 144 -2.95 21.48 11.89
N ILE A 145 -4.03 20.78 12.20
CA ILE A 145 -4.43 20.41 13.55
C ILE A 145 -4.23 18.90 13.69
N GLU A 146 -3.26 18.46 14.50
CA GLU A 146 -3.12 17.03 14.80
C GLU A 146 -4.15 16.59 15.83
N ARG A 147 -4.49 15.29 15.83
CA ARG A 147 -5.30 14.61 16.87
C ARG A 147 -4.87 14.91 18.31
N SER A 148 -3.60 15.24 18.55
CA SER A 148 -3.13 15.65 19.88
C SER A 148 -3.60 17.05 20.30
N GLY A 149 -4.41 17.74 19.51
CA GLY A 149 -4.79 19.15 19.69
C GLY A 149 -3.69 20.12 19.25
N ALA A 150 -2.73 19.64 18.47
CA ALA A 150 -1.50 20.33 18.16
C ALA A 150 -1.62 21.15 16.88
N VAL A 151 -1.51 22.48 17.00
CA VAL A 151 -1.70 23.40 15.86
C VAL A 151 -0.36 23.82 15.23
N HIS A 152 -0.24 23.60 13.93
CA HIS A 152 0.93 23.96 13.14
C HIS A 152 0.53 24.92 12.04
N ARG A 153 1.31 25.97 11.81
CA ARG A 153 1.12 26.87 10.67
C ARG A 153 2.03 26.42 9.53
N CYS A 154 1.49 26.33 8.33
CA CYS A 154 2.24 26.04 7.12
C CYS A 154 1.81 26.97 5.98
N ASP A 155 2.75 27.22 5.08
CA ASP A 155 2.49 27.88 3.81
C ASP A 155 2.63 26.80 2.72
N VAL A 156 1.61 26.61 1.89
CA VAL A 156 1.52 25.59 0.83
C VAL A 156 0.97 26.25 -0.44
N LEU A 157 1.78 26.30 -1.49
CA LEU A 157 1.35 26.77 -2.81
C LEU A 157 0.49 25.71 -3.49
N SER A 158 -0.46 26.13 -4.33
CA SER A 158 -1.36 25.22 -5.04
C SER A 158 -2.00 24.16 -4.10
N ASN A 159 -2.38 24.56 -2.88
CA ASN A 159 -2.89 23.69 -1.82
C ASN A 159 -4.28 23.10 -2.16
N PRO A 160 -4.87 22.19 -1.36
CA PRO A 160 -6.13 21.54 -1.72
C PRO A 160 -7.39 22.41 -1.53
N PHE A 161 -7.26 23.70 -1.19
CA PHE A 161 -8.36 24.66 -1.00
C PHE A 161 -8.39 25.71 -2.11
N LEU A 162 -8.21 25.30 -3.37
CA LEU A 162 -8.29 26.23 -4.49
C LEU A 162 -9.74 26.64 -4.80
N SER A 163 -9.86 27.79 -5.45
CA SER A 163 -11.06 28.20 -6.16
C SER A 163 -10.75 28.44 -7.64
N LEU A 164 -11.72 28.23 -8.51
CA LEU A 164 -11.66 28.57 -9.93
C LEU A 164 -12.77 29.56 -10.24
N ILE A 165 -12.38 30.72 -10.77
CA ILE A 165 -13.27 31.70 -11.38
C ILE A 165 -13.24 31.42 -12.89
N GLU A 166 -14.39 31.25 -13.52
CA GLU A 166 -14.51 31.01 -14.96
C GLU A 166 -15.74 31.70 -15.56
N ALA A 167 -15.60 32.19 -16.79
CA ALA A 167 -16.73 32.64 -17.59
C ALA A 167 -17.51 31.42 -18.10
N ARG A 168 -18.83 31.46 -17.97
CA ARG A 168 -19.68 30.43 -18.56
C ARG A 168 -19.70 30.56 -20.08
N ARG A 169 -19.91 29.43 -20.73
CA ARG A 169 -20.09 29.33 -22.17
C ARG A 169 -21.42 28.67 -22.43
N ASP A 170 -22.20 29.25 -23.35
CA ASP A 170 -23.50 28.72 -23.69
C ASP A 170 -23.36 27.32 -24.31
N GLY A 171 -24.11 26.35 -23.78
CA GLY A 171 -24.10 24.97 -24.26
C GLY A 171 -22.92 24.10 -23.81
N GLU A 172 -22.01 24.63 -22.98
CA GLU A 172 -20.89 23.86 -22.39
C GLU A 172 -20.97 23.86 -20.86
N PRO A 173 -20.83 22.70 -20.19
CA PRO A 173 -20.73 22.67 -18.73
C PRO A 173 -19.41 23.31 -18.26
N PRO A 174 -19.38 23.94 -17.07
CA PRO A 174 -18.17 24.57 -16.55
C PRO A 174 -17.10 23.53 -16.24
N ALA A 175 -15.82 23.94 -16.31
CA ALA A 175 -14.70 23.05 -16.02
C ALA A 175 -14.65 22.66 -14.53
N THR A 176 -15.02 23.61 -13.66
CA THR A 176 -14.91 23.55 -12.21
C THR A 176 -13.47 23.42 -11.70
N VAL A 177 -13.27 23.73 -10.42
CA VAL A 177 -11.95 23.63 -9.77
C VAL A 177 -11.34 22.21 -9.79
N TYR A 178 -12.14 21.17 -10.07
CA TYR A 178 -11.69 19.77 -10.17
C TYR A 178 -11.12 19.38 -11.54
N VAL A 179 -11.14 20.27 -12.55
CA VAL A 179 -10.59 20.05 -13.91
C VAL A 179 -9.14 19.53 -13.92
N THR A 180 -8.38 19.82 -12.86
CA THR A 180 -7.05 19.26 -12.63
C THR A 180 -6.80 19.02 -11.14
N LYS A 181 -5.79 18.21 -10.82
CA LYS A 181 -5.32 18.08 -9.44
C LYS A 181 -4.83 19.45 -8.98
N HIS A 182 -5.15 19.85 -7.75
CA HIS A 182 -4.81 21.18 -7.22
C HIS A 182 -3.32 21.53 -7.39
N ALA A 183 -2.41 20.58 -7.11
CA ALA A 183 -0.97 20.75 -7.29
C ALA A 183 -0.57 21.09 -8.75
N ARG A 184 -1.42 20.74 -9.73
CA ARG A 184 -1.25 20.97 -11.17
C ARG A 184 -2.21 22.02 -11.74
N ALA A 185 -2.82 22.87 -10.90
CA ALA A 185 -3.71 23.96 -11.33
C ALA A 185 -3.08 24.83 -12.43
N ARG A 186 -1.79 25.15 -12.27
CA ARG A 186 -1.00 25.93 -13.23
C ARG A 186 -0.85 25.29 -14.62
N GLY A 187 -1.10 23.99 -14.77
CA GLY A 187 -1.15 23.36 -16.09
C GLY A 187 -2.41 23.74 -16.87
N HIS A 188 -3.50 24.09 -16.18
CA HIS A 188 -4.79 24.41 -16.78
C HIS A 188 -5.05 25.92 -16.91
N GLY A 189 -4.60 26.72 -15.95
CA GLY A 189 -4.80 28.18 -15.99
C GLY A 189 -3.83 28.94 -15.09
N ARG A 190 -3.94 30.27 -15.11
CA ARG A 190 -3.19 31.14 -14.19
C ARG A 190 -3.66 30.90 -12.76
N LEU A 191 -2.73 31.01 -11.80
CA LEU A 191 -3.02 30.87 -10.37
C LEU A 191 -2.60 32.14 -9.64
N ARG A 192 -3.55 32.82 -9.02
CA ARG A 192 -3.30 33.93 -8.10
C ARG A 192 -3.20 33.39 -6.68
N GLU A 193 -2.02 33.54 -6.09
CA GLU A 193 -1.74 33.22 -4.70
C GLU A 193 -1.93 34.52 -3.90
N VAL A 194 -3.02 34.59 -3.14
CA VAL A 194 -3.42 35.79 -2.40
C VAL A 194 -2.75 35.80 -1.03
N ALA A 195 -2.06 36.89 -0.70
CA ALA A 195 -1.51 37.07 0.64
C ALA A 195 -2.64 37.35 1.64
N ALA A 196 -2.82 36.42 2.57
CA ALA A 196 -3.84 36.47 3.59
C ALA A 196 -3.30 35.90 4.92
N PRO A 197 -4.00 36.13 6.05
CA PRO A 197 -3.86 35.31 7.25
C PRO A 197 -4.14 33.82 6.95
N PRO A 198 -4.03 32.92 7.93
CA PRO A 198 -4.47 31.54 7.74
C PRO A 198 -5.92 31.47 7.23
N MET A 199 -6.10 30.81 6.08
CA MET A 199 -7.38 30.73 5.38
C MET A 199 -7.97 29.33 5.38
N TRP A 200 -7.18 28.29 5.61
CA TRP A 200 -7.63 26.92 5.63
C TRP A 200 -6.98 26.15 6.78
N ALA A 201 -7.66 25.10 7.24
CA ALA A 201 -7.22 24.23 8.31
C ALA A 201 -7.36 22.77 7.84
N GLN A 202 -6.25 22.03 7.92
CA GLN A 202 -6.24 20.59 7.67
C GLN A 202 -6.33 19.82 8.98
N VAL A 203 -7.27 18.89 9.08
CA VAL A 203 -7.42 18.05 10.27
C VAL A 203 -6.70 16.73 10.04
N LEU A 204 -5.63 16.49 10.80
CA LEU A 204 -4.78 15.32 10.61
C LEU A 204 -5.23 14.16 11.51
N HIS A 205 -5.70 13.10 10.88
CA HIS A 205 -6.18 11.88 11.54
C HIS A 205 -5.73 10.61 10.80
N GLY A 206 -5.89 9.45 11.45
CA GLY A 206 -5.22 8.20 11.09
C GLY A 206 -5.59 7.61 9.72
N SER A 207 -6.67 8.06 9.08
CA SER A 207 -7.13 7.57 7.78
C SER A 207 -6.81 8.51 6.61
N ASN A 208 -6.09 9.62 6.84
CA ASN A 208 -5.71 10.55 5.78
C ASN A 208 -4.59 10.03 4.88
N VAL A 209 -4.73 10.32 3.57
CA VAL A 209 -3.79 9.91 2.51
C VAL A 209 -2.41 10.59 2.64
N SER A 210 -2.31 11.73 3.33
CA SER A 210 -1.05 12.43 3.58
C SER A 210 -0.99 13.00 5.01
N ASN A 211 -0.21 12.35 5.88
CA ASN A 211 -0.04 12.72 7.30
C ASN A 211 1.23 13.53 7.59
N ILE A 212 1.81 14.20 6.59
CA ILE A 212 3.05 14.95 6.77
C ILE A 212 2.74 16.32 7.40
N VAL A 213 3.22 16.52 8.63
CA VAL A 213 3.22 17.81 9.32
C VAL A 213 4.49 18.58 8.96
N ASN A 214 4.42 19.46 7.95
CA ASN A 214 5.54 20.32 7.55
C ASN A 214 5.44 21.75 8.15
N GLY A 215 4.43 21.99 9.00
CA GLY A 215 4.21 23.28 9.64
C GLY A 215 5.02 23.52 10.92
N VAL A 216 5.18 24.79 11.28
CA VAL A 216 5.79 25.24 12.54
C VAL A 216 4.75 25.28 13.65
N ARG A 217 5.11 24.87 14.87
CA ARG A 217 4.18 24.87 16.01
C ARG A 217 3.82 26.29 16.44
N VAL A 218 2.52 26.62 16.38
CA VAL A 218 1.97 27.94 16.73
C VAL A 218 1.03 27.87 17.94
N HIS A 219 0.64 29.05 18.43
CA HIS A 219 -0.34 29.16 19.51
C HIS A 219 -1.75 28.84 18.95
N PRO A 220 -2.55 27.97 19.59
CA PRO A 220 -3.87 27.55 19.09
C PRO A 220 -4.91 28.66 18.94
N ARG A 221 -4.70 29.82 19.56
CA ARG A 221 -5.52 31.04 19.36
C ARG A 221 -5.82 31.34 17.88
N VAL A 222 -4.92 31.03 16.96
CA VAL A 222 -5.14 31.20 15.52
C VAL A 222 -6.38 30.46 15.01
N VAL A 223 -6.75 29.34 15.66
CA VAL A 223 -7.97 28.59 15.35
C VAL A 223 -9.18 29.46 15.68
N GLY A 224 -9.36 29.86 16.94
CA GLY A 224 -10.51 30.68 17.36
C GLY A 224 -10.55 32.11 16.80
N GLU A 225 -9.43 32.62 16.24
CA GLU A 225 -9.42 33.92 15.54
C GLU A 225 -9.97 33.83 14.11
N ARG A 226 -9.92 32.65 13.48
CA ARG A 226 -10.13 32.51 12.03
C ARG A 226 -11.12 31.42 11.64
N PHE A 227 -11.33 30.41 12.47
CA PHE A 227 -12.11 29.22 12.17
C PHE A 227 -13.14 28.98 13.28
N GLU A 228 -14.38 28.67 12.89
CA GLU A 228 -15.42 28.19 13.80
C GLU A 228 -15.51 26.66 13.61
N ILE A 229 -14.93 25.92 14.55
CA ILE A 229 -14.87 24.45 14.54
C ILE A 229 -15.03 23.92 15.97
N ASP A 230 -15.59 22.72 16.11
CA ASP A 230 -15.80 21.99 17.36
C ASP A 230 -14.86 20.78 17.48
N LEU A 231 -13.56 21.00 17.21
CA LEU A 231 -12.55 19.97 17.39
C LEU A 231 -11.91 20.03 18.77
N GLY A 232 -11.58 18.87 19.33
CA GLY A 232 -10.78 18.76 20.55
C GLY A 232 -9.35 19.25 20.34
N TYR A 233 -9.04 20.47 20.79
CA TYR A 233 -7.67 20.98 20.90
C TYR A 233 -7.47 21.78 22.19
N ASP A 234 -6.23 21.79 22.69
CA ASP A 234 -5.88 22.64 23.84
C ASP A 234 -5.86 24.10 23.38
N ALA A 235 -6.94 24.84 23.62
CA ALA A 235 -7.07 26.24 23.21
C ALA A 235 -6.12 27.18 23.99
N SER A 236 -5.63 26.76 25.15
CA SER A 236 -4.85 27.60 26.08
C SER A 236 -3.66 26.85 26.70
N PRO A 237 -2.72 26.33 25.88
CA PRO A 237 -1.56 25.61 26.39
C PRO A 237 -0.68 26.56 27.21
N SER A 238 -0.13 26.06 28.32
CA SER A 238 0.85 26.83 29.09
C SER A 238 2.06 27.19 28.22
N ARG A 239 2.71 28.33 28.53
CA ARG A 239 3.92 28.80 27.81
C ARG A 239 5.00 27.72 27.72
N THR A 240 5.16 26.93 28.79
CA THR A 240 6.14 25.83 28.87
C THR A 240 5.79 24.69 27.92
N VAL A 241 4.51 24.30 27.85
CA VAL A 241 4.03 23.25 26.93
C VAL A 241 4.23 23.68 25.48
N LEU A 242 3.87 24.93 25.14
CA LEU A 242 4.07 25.46 23.79
C LEU A 242 5.55 25.54 23.40
N ALA A 243 6.42 26.00 24.30
CA ALA A 243 7.86 26.09 24.06
C ALA A 243 8.48 24.69 23.83
N ARG A 244 8.17 23.71 24.68
CA ARG A 244 8.60 22.31 24.50
C ARG A 244 8.09 21.73 23.18
N GLY A 245 6.83 22.00 22.83
CA GLY A 245 6.22 21.59 21.57
C GLY A 245 6.95 22.16 20.35
N ARG A 246 7.35 23.45 20.39
CA ARG A 246 8.14 24.08 19.32
C ARG A 246 9.51 23.44 19.14
N VAL A 247 10.23 23.16 20.23
CA VAL A 247 11.54 22.49 20.16
C VAL A 247 11.40 21.09 19.58
N ARG A 248 10.42 20.31 20.04
CA ARG A 248 10.15 18.97 19.52
C ARG A 248 9.81 19.01 18.03
N GLN A 249 9.00 19.98 17.60
CA GLN A 249 8.62 20.12 16.20
C GLN A 249 9.80 20.54 15.32
N LEU A 250 10.69 21.39 15.81
CA LEU A 250 11.93 21.72 15.09
C LEU A 250 12.77 20.46 14.85
N GLY A 251 12.95 19.62 15.86
CA GLY A 251 13.61 18.31 15.71
C GLY A 251 12.92 17.44 14.65
N ARG A 252 11.58 17.32 14.70
CA ARG A 252 10.81 16.57 13.69
C ARG A 252 11.00 17.11 12.27
N LEU A 253 10.93 18.42 12.07
CA LEU A 253 11.15 19.05 10.77
C LEU A 253 12.57 18.82 10.26
N THR A 254 13.59 18.91 11.13
CA THR A 254 14.97 18.62 10.71
C THR A 254 15.15 17.16 10.25
N SER A 255 14.55 16.20 10.96
CA SER A 255 14.56 14.80 10.54
C SER A 255 13.76 14.58 9.25
N LEU A 256 12.60 15.24 9.11
CA LEU A 256 11.77 15.18 7.90
C LEU A 256 12.54 15.71 6.69
N TRP A 257 13.15 16.88 6.81
CA TRP A 257 13.90 17.52 5.72
C TRP A 257 15.20 16.79 5.38
N ALA A 258 15.85 16.16 6.36
CA ALA A 258 17.00 15.27 6.11
C ALA A 258 16.58 14.00 5.36
N ALA A 259 15.43 13.42 5.70
CA ALA A 259 14.90 12.23 5.05
C ALA A 259 14.24 12.53 3.69
N HIS A 260 13.69 13.74 3.52
CA HIS A 260 12.92 14.19 2.35
C HIS A 260 13.27 15.65 2.00
N PRO A 261 14.41 15.91 1.34
CA PRO A 261 14.82 17.27 0.97
C PRO A 261 13.80 18.02 0.11
N GLY A 262 12.98 17.31 -0.65
CA GLY A 262 11.86 17.92 -1.40
C GLY A 262 10.86 18.66 -0.50
N GLU A 263 10.59 18.18 0.72
CA GLU A 263 9.69 18.85 1.66
C GLU A 263 10.26 20.16 2.22
N LEU A 264 11.59 20.25 2.34
CA LEU A 264 12.26 21.51 2.67
C LEU A 264 12.12 22.52 1.54
N THR A 265 12.35 22.09 0.30
CA THR A 265 12.20 22.94 -0.88
C THR A 265 10.77 23.46 -1.01
N LYS A 266 9.75 22.62 -0.79
CA LYS A 266 8.34 23.06 -0.74
C LYS A 266 8.11 24.16 0.28
N ALA A 267 8.55 23.95 1.52
CA ALA A 267 8.35 24.89 2.61
C ALA A 267 9.08 26.21 2.33
N ALA A 268 10.32 26.14 1.84
CA ALA A 268 11.12 27.32 1.50
C ALA A 268 10.51 28.11 0.32
N GLU A 269 10.10 27.42 -0.74
CA GLU A 269 9.45 28.02 -1.90
C GLU A 269 8.14 28.70 -1.49
N ALA A 270 7.26 27.99 -0.79
CA ALA A 270 5.98 28.55 -0.33
C ALA A 270 6.17 29.75 0.61
N THR A 271 7.15 29.69 1.51
CA THR A 271 7.48 30.82 2.39
C THR A 271 7.98 32.02 1.59
N ALA A 272 8.91 31.81 0.65
CA ALA A 272 9.46 32.88 -0.18
C ALA A 272 8.38 33.57 -1.03
N TRP A 273 7.47 32.80 -1.61
CA TRP A 273 6.35 33.34 -2.38
C TRP A 273 5.34 34.05 -1.50
N THR A 274 5.01 33.52 -0.32
CA THR A 274 4.08 34.16 0.62
C THR A 274 4.62 35.50 1.13
N LEU A 275 5.94 35.62 1.33
CA LEU A 275 6.59 36.88 1.74
C LEU A 275 6.58 37.96 0.65
N ARG A 276 6.37 37.60 -0.63
CA ARG A 276 6.26 38.57 -1.74
C ARG A 276 4.87 39.23 -1.83
N GLY A 277 3.93 38.86 -0.97
CA GLY A 277 2.57 39.35 -1.03
C GLY A 277 1.73 38.62 -2.09
N THR A 278 0.61 39.23 -2.50
CA THR A 278 -0.26 38.67 -3.53
C THR A 278 0.45 38.67 -4.88
N HIS A 279 0.47 37.53 -5.54
CA HIS A 279 1.16 37.37 -6.81
C HIS A 279 0.43 36.38 -7.71
N GLU A 280 0.64 36.54 -9.02
CA GLU A 280 0.09 35.64 -10.02
C GLU A 280 1.20 34.81 -10.64
N ARG A 281 0.93 33.52 -10.76
CA ARG A 281 1.82 32.56 -11.39
C ARG A 281 1.20 32.20 -12.74
N ALA A 282 1.96 32.44 -13.80
CA ALA A 282 1.53 32.15 -15.16
C ALA A 282 1.20 30.66 -15.34
N GLN A 283 0.29 30.38 -16.28
CA GLN A 283 0.02 29.02 -16.75
C GLN A 283 1.30 28.45 -17.37
N GLU A 284 1.64 27.23 -17.01
CA GLU A 284 2.82 26.53 -17.50
C GLU A 284 2.45 25.06 -17.71
N SER A 285 2.38 24.65 -18.98
CA SER A 285 1.97 23.29 -19.35
C SER A 285 2.97 22.27 -18.81
N GLY A 286 2.47 21.29 -18.06
CA GLY A 286 3.29 20.25 -17.46
C GLY A 286 4.16 20.66 -16.28
N ALA A 287 4.07 21.91 -15.80
CA ALA A 287 4.99 22.53 -14.81
C ALA A 287 5.39 21.60 -13.65
N PRO A 288 6.57 20.97 -13.70
CA PRO A 288 7.16 20.43 -12.49
C PRO A 288 7.61 21.62 -11.66
N THR A 289 7.05 21.77 -10.47
CA THR A 289 7.57 22.67 -9.45
C THR A 289 9.07 22.41 -9.22
N LEU A 290 9.81 23.37 -8.67
CA LEU A 290 11.21 23.15 -8.26
C LEU A 290 11.29 21.91 -7.34
N THR A 291 10.25 21.74 -6.54
CA THR A 291 9.95 20.55 -5.76
C THR A 291 9.84 19.27 -6.59
N ASP A 292 9.05 19.23 -7.67
CA ASP A 292 8.91 18.04 -8.52
C ASP A 292 10.27 17.62 -9.11
N ARG A 293 11.10 18.58 -9.53
CA ARG A 293 12.46 18.28 -10.04
C ARG A 293 13.37 17.68 -8.95
N VAL A 294 13.27 18.17 -7.71
CA VAL A 294 14.05 17.65 -6.58
C VAL A 294 13.53 16.28 -6.14
N GLN A 295 12.22 16.06 -6.16
CA GLN A 295 11.61 14.77 -5.84
C GLN A 295 11.92 13.71 -6.90
N ASP A 296 11.87 14.06 -8.18
CA ASP A 296 12.26 13.18 -9.28
C ASP A 296 13.74 12.81 -9.17
N TRP A 297 14.61 13.79 -8.89
CA TRP A 297 16.02 13.54 -8.62
C TRP A 297 16.24 12.62 -7.39
N GLU A 298 15.49 12.81 -6.30
CA GLU A 298 15.57 11.98 -5.10
C GLU A 298 15.15 10.53 -5.39
N GLN A 299 14.03 10.35 -6.09
CA GLN A 299 13.52 9.04 -6.50
C GLN A 299 14.50 8.33 -7.44
N GLU A 300 15.03 9.06 -8.42
CA GLU A 300 15.99 8.52 -9.38
C GLU A 300 17.33 8.17 -8.71
N THR A 301 17.83 9.03 -7.82
CA THR A 301 19.07 8.77 -7.07
C THR A 301 18.93 7.55 -6.16
N ARG A 302 17.81 7.43 -5.44
CA ARG A 302 17.51 6.24 -4.60
C ARG A 302 17.36 4.97 -5.43
N ARG A 303 16.74 5.07 -6.61
CA ARG A 303 16.62 3.95 -7.55
C ARG A 303 18.01 3.53 -8.03
N ARG A 304 18.82 4.46 -8.54
CA ARG A 304 20.20 4.20 -8.99
C ARG A 304 21.08 3.59 -7.90
N LEU A 305 21.04 4.10 -6.67
CA LEU A 305 21.81 3.56 -5.55
C LEU A 305 21.35 2.14 -5.16
N ARG A 306 20.04 1.90 -5.17
CA ARG A 306 19.46 0.57 -4.90
C ARG A 306 19.88 -0.42 -5.98
N ASP A 307 19.75 -0.02 -7.25
CA ASP A 307 20.10 -0.84 -8.41
C ASP A 307 21.60 -1.14 -8.43
N ALA A 308 22.45 -0.14 -8.18
CA ALA A 308 23.90 -0.33 -8.06
C ALA A 308 24.28 -1.29 -6.92
N ARG A 309 23.66 -1.14 -5.74
CA ARG A 309 23.88 -2.04 -4.61
C ARG A 309 23.43 -3.47 -4.92
N TRP A 310 22.30 -3.61 -5.61
CA TRP A 310 21.75 -4.92 -5.98
C TRP A 310 22.61 -5.61 -7.05
N SER A 311 23.10 -4.85 -8.05
CA SER A 311 24.05 -5.32 -9.07
C SER A 311 25.39 -5.74 -8.47
N LEU A 312 25.95 -4.96 -7.54
CA LEU A 312 27.20 -5.32 -6.85
C LEU A 312 27.02 -6.58 -6.00
N LYS A 313 25.88 -6.70 -5.31
CA LYS A 313 25.54 -7.89 -4.50
C LYS A 313 25.42 -9.14 -5.38
N ARG A 314 24.70 -9.06 -6.51
CA ARG A 314 24.59 -10.15 -7.48
C ARG A 314 25.96 -10.55 -8.01
N TRP A 315 26.75 -9.58 -8.49
CA TRP A 315 28.10 -9.81 -9.01
C TRP A 315 28.98 -10.56 -7.99
N ALA A 316 28.90 -10.17 -6.72
CA ALA A 316 29.65 -10.81 -5.65
C ALA A 316 29.15 -12.25 -5.37
N ASN A 317 27.84 -12.49 -5.37
CA ASN A 317 27.27 -13.83 -5.18
C ASN A 317 27.59 -14.79 -6.34
N GLU A 318 27.75 -14.29 -7.58
CA GLU A 318 28.07 -15.11 -8.75
C GLU A 318 29.57 -15.42 -8.87
N ARG A 319 30.45 -14.53 -8.39
CA ARG A 319 31.91 -14.66 -8.59
C ARG A 319 32.71 -15.06 -7.37
N LEU A 320 32.20 -14.81 -6.15
CA LEU A 320 32.94 -15.16 -4.95
C LEU A 320 32.63 -16.60 -4.53
N PRO A 321 33.65 -17.42 -4.24
CA PRO A 321 33.44 -18.80 -3.83
C PRO A 321 32.74 -18.88 -2.48
N VAL A 322 31.76 -19.77 -2.39
CA VAL A 322 31.05 -20.09 -1.15
C VAL A 322 31.45 -21.51 -0.75
N ARG A 323 31.91 -21.71 0.50
CA ARG A 323 32.06 -23.05 1.06
C ARG A 323 30.70 -23.70 1.22
N GLU A 324 30.35 -24.56 0.27
CA GLU A 324 29.14 -25.37 0.30
C GLU A 324 29.38 -26.65 1.08
N GLY A 325 28.31 -27.24 1.63
CA GLY A 325 28.39 -28.50 2.35
C GLY A 325 27.53 -28.55 3.61
N LEU A 326 27.49 -29.74 4.21
CA LEU A 326 26.74 -30.03 5.42
C LEU A 326 27.24 -29.19 6.60
N VAL A 327 26.30 -28.60 7.33
CA VAL A 327 26.56 -27.71 8.49
C VAL A 327 25.97 -28.26 9.78
N GLY A 328 24.99 -29.16 9.72
CA GLY A 328 24.45 -29.85 10.88
C GLY A 328 23.47 -30.98 10.49
N GLY A 329 23.27 -31.92 11.40
CA GLY A 329 22.43 -33.11 11.20
C GLY A 329 23.13 -34.24 10.45
N GLU A 330 22.47 -35.40 10.40
CA GLU A 330 22.98 -36.61 9.75
C GLU A 330 22.29 -36.80 8.40
N LEU A 331 23.05 -36.63 7.32
CA LEU A 331 22.50 -36.69 5.97
C LEU A 331 22.01 -38.10 5.62
N ASP A 332 22.70 -39.14 6.07
CA ASP A 332 22.32 -40.53 5.79
C ASP A 332 20.95 -40.89 6.41
N ASP A 333 20.58 -40.29 7.56
CA ASP A 333 19.25 -40.43 8.15
C ASP A 333 18.17 -39.71 7.32
N VAL A 334 18.51 -38.58 6.69
CA VAL A 334 17.59 -37.87 5.79
C VAL A 334 17.38 -38.64 4.49
N LEU A 335 18.46 -39.11 3.86
CA LEU A 335 18.42 -39.78 2.56
C LEU A 335 18.02 -41.26 2.67
N GLY A 336 18.16 -41.88 3.84
CA GLY A 336 17.69 -43.23 4.11
C GLY A 336 16.17 -43.37 4.28
N ARG A 337 15.40 -42.27 4.22
CA ARG A 337 13.93 -42.29 4.28
C ARG A 337 13.34 -42.28 2.88
N ASP A 338 12.27 -43.05 2.67
CA ASP A 338 11.58 -43.17 1.38
C ASP A 338 10.95 -41.84 0.89
N ARG A 339 10.68 -40.92 1.83
CA ARG A 339 10.03 -39.63 1.57
C ARG A 339 10.90 -38.50 2.08
N VAL A 340 11.25 -37.56 1.21
CA VAL A 340 12.19 -36.48 1.53
C VAL A 340 11.61 -35.11 1.21
N VAL A 341 11.86 -34.13 2.06
CA VAL A 341 11.56 -32.71 1.87
C VAL A 341 12.87 -31.96 1.65
N VAL A 342 12.94 -31.17 0.58
CA VAL A 342 14.02 -30.19 0.36
C VAL A 342 13.46 -28.80 0.60
N LEU A 343 13.85 -28.19 1.72
CA LEU A 343 13.37 -26.87 2.16
C LEU A 343 14.41 -25.81 1.80
N ALA A 344 14.09 -24.94 0.86
CA ALA A 344 14.91 -23.78 0.51
C ALA A 344 14.73 -22.68 1.57
N GLU A 345 15.83 -22.25 2.19
CA GLU A 345 15.80 -21.19 3.19
C GLU A 345 16.81 -20.10 2.85
N TRP A 346 16.37 -18.84 2.98
CA TRP A 346 17.26 -17.70 2.85
C TRP A 346 17.11 -16.73 4.02
N SER A 347 18.25 -16.30 4.56
CA SER A 347 18.32 -15.25 5.55
C SER A 347 19.58 -14.41 5.33
N ALA A 348 19.47 -13.11 5.63
CA ALA A 348 20.64 -12.23 5.69
C ALA A 348 21.56 -12.57 6.88
N GLY A 349 21.03 -13.29 7.88
CA GLY A 349 21.72 -13.64 9.12
C GLY A 349 22.52 -14.94 9.05
N ALA A 350 23.34 -15.16 10.07
CA ALA A 350 24.21 -16.32 10.21
C ALA A 350 23.51 -17.59 10.74
N ALA A 351 22.22 -17.53 11.07
CA ALA A 351 21.44 -18.65 11.58
C ALA A 351 20.36 -19.06 10.59
N VAL A 352 19.95 -20.33 10.61
CA VAL A 352 18.71 -20.79 9.96
C VAL A 352 17.53 -20.17 10.70
N ARG A 353 16.51 -19.74 9.97
CA ARG A 353 15.36 -19.08 10.59
C ARG A 353 14.58 -20.05 11.50
N PRO A 354 14.12 -19.59 12.69
CA PRO A 354 13.39 -20.45 13.61
C PRO A 354 12.11 -21.06 13.03
N ASP A 355 11.39 -20.34 12.17
CA ASP A 355 10.18 -20.83 11.53
C ASP A 355 10.46 -21.88 10.44
N ALA A 356 11.54 -21.74 9.68
CA ALA A 356 11.98 -22.80 8.76
C ALA A 356 12.35 -24.09 9.51
N LEU A 357 13.01 -23.98 10.68
CA LEU A 357 13.31 -25.13 11.54
C LEU A 357 12.05 -25.76 12.14
N ARG A 358 11.05 -24.97 12.51
CA ARG A 358 9.74 -25.49 12.96
C ARG A 358 9.04 -26.27 11.85
N ALA A 359 9.02 -25.75 10.62
CA ALA A 359 8.48 -26.47 9.48
C ALA A 359 9.25 -27.77 9.23
N ALA A 360 10.59 -27.72 9.26
CA ALA A 360 11.42 -28.92 9.11
C ALA A 360 11.14 -29.97 10.18
N ARG A 361 10.97 -29.55 11.44
CA ARG A 361 10.60 -30.46 12.54
C ARG A 361 9.26 -31.14 12.28
N ALA A 362 8.24 -30.39 11.87
CA ALA A 362 6.92 -30.95 11.61
C ALA A 362 6.92 -32.00 10.47
N TRP A 363 7.67 -31.75 9.39
CA TRP A 363 7.86 -32.74 8.34
C TRP A 363 8.62 -33.97 8.82
N ALA A 364 9.66 -33.79 9.64
CA ALA A 364 10.43 -34.90 10.21
C ALA A 364 9.59 -35.77 11.16
N ASP A 365 8.73 -35.16 11.97
CA ASP A 365 7.78 -35.83 12.87
C ASP A 365 6.69 -36.59 12.08
N ALA A 366 6.33 -36.12 10.89
CA ALA A 366 5.48 -36.85 9.94
C ALA A 366 6.20 -38.01 9.21
N GLY A 367 7.46 -38.26 9.54
CA GLY A 367 8.26 -39.36 8.99
C GLY A 367 8.92 -39.07 7.64
N PHE A 368 9.14 -37.80 7.30
CA PHE A 368 9.95 -37.41 6.14
C PHE A 368 11.41 -37.19 6.55
N GLY A 369 12.36 -37.43 5.65
CA GLY A 369 13.70 -36.85 5.77
C GLY A 369 13.65 -35.39 5.35
N VAL A 370 14.33 -34.48 6.04
CA VAL A 370 14.29 -33.05 5.68
C VAL A 370 15.68 -32.50 5.48
N LEU A 371 15.96 -32.08 4.25
CA LEU A 371 17.17 -31.34 3.89
C LEU A 371 16.84 -29.84 3.79
N VAL A 372 17.30 -29.07 4.78
CA VAL A 372 17.24 -27.60 4.74
C VAL A 372 18.44 -27.06 3.98
N VAL A 373 18.18 -26.38 2.88
CA VAL A 373 19.20 -25.76 2.03
C VAL A 373 19.27 -24.27 2.35
N ALA A 374 20.22 -23.91 3.21
CA ALA A 374 20.43 -22.55 3.67
C ALA A 374 21.31 -21.75 2.69
N ALA A 375 20.67 -20.90 1.88
CA ALA A 375 21.33 -20.01 0.94
C ALA A 375 21.92 -18.79 1.66
N ARG A 376 23.23 -18.55 1.54
CA ARG A 376 23.90 -17.41 2.18
C ARG A 376 24.78 -16.63 1.19
N ASP A 377 24.85 -15.33 1.41
CA ASP A 377 25.82 -14.49 0.71
C ASP A 377 27.25 -14.93 1.10
N PRO A 378 28.28 -14.79 0.23
CA PRO A 378 29.63 -15.30 0.47
C PRO A 378 30.27 -14.84 1.78
N TRP A 379 30.00 -13.61 2.21
CA TRP A 379 30.50 -13.01 3.45
C TRP A 379 29.72 -13.44 4.71
N VAL A 380 28.64 -14.20 4.57
CA VAL A 380 27.85 -14.69 5.70
C VAL A 380 28.18 -16.16 5.95
N ARG A 381 28.82 -16.43 7.09
CA ARG A 381 29.07 -17.79 7.57
C ARG A 381 27.81 -18.32 8.27
N LEU A 382 27.33 -19.48 7.84
CA LEU A 382 26.26 -20.18 8.55
C LEU A 382 26.84 -20.78 9.84
N ARG A 383 26.19 -20.52 10.97
CA ARG A 383 26.53 -21.11 12.27
C ARG A 383 26.00 -22.54 12.31
N HIS A 384 26.74 -23.40 13.01
CA HIS A 384 26.24 -24.72 13.38
C HIS A 384 24.88 -24.55 14.06
N THR A 385 23.93 -25.39 13.66
CA THR A 385 22.56 -25.36 14.15
C THR A 385 22.25 -26.76 14.64
N ASP A 386 21.85 -26.88 15.90
CA ASP A 386 21.35 -28.16 16.42
C ASP A 386 20.00 -28.42 15.78
N VAL A 387 19.88 -29.57 15.11
CA VAL A 387 18.72 -29.94 14.33
C VAL A 387 18.07 -31.20 14.86
N PRO A 388 16.74 -31.36 14.71
CA PRO A 388 16.04 -32.59 15.04
C PRO A 388 16.60 -33.82 14.32
N ILE A 389 16.35 -35.01 14.87
CA ILE A 389 16.50 -36.28 14.15
C ILE A 389 15.64 -36.23 12.87
N GLY A 390 16.16 -36.74 11.75
CA GLY A 390 15.52 -36.65 10.45
C GLY A 390 15.68 -35.31 9.74
N VAL A 391 16.46 -34.36 10.29
CA VAL A 391 16.72 -33.06 9.67
C VAL A 391 18.23 -32.86 9.47
N ALA A 392 18.62 -32.43 8.27
CA ALA A 392 19.97 -32.01 7.95
C ALA A 392 19.97 -30.58 7.36
N VAL A 393 21.02 -29.81 7.61
CA VAL A 393 21.20 -28.45 7.10
C VAL A 393 22.47 -28.39 6.25
N THR A 394 22.32 -27.98 5.01
CA THR A 394 23.45 -27.69 4.11
C THR A 394 23.51 -26.20 3.79
N ARG A 395 24.73 -25.70 3.58
CA ARG A 395 24.98 -24.35 3.11
C ARG A 395 25.24 -24.35 1.61
N ARG A 396 24.68 -23.36 0.92
CA ARG A 396 25.01 -23.04 -0.47
C ARG A 396 25.18 -21.55 -0.71
N GLY A 397 25.73 -21.19 -1.86
CA GLY A 397 25.76 -19.79 -2.31
C GLY A 397 24.36 -19.24 -2.61
N ASN A 398 24.13 -17.97 -2.28
CA ASN A 398 22.87 -17.27 -2.56
C ASN A 398 22.76 -16.83 -4.04
N THR A 399 22.57 -17.80 -4.92
CA THR A 399 22.34 -17.62 -6.36
C THR A 399 21.03 -18.30 -6.78
N ALA A 400 20.42 -17.88 -7.90
CA ALA A 400 19.27 -18.58 -8.51
C ALA A 400 18.02 -18.82 -7.62
N TYR A 401 17.85 -18.06 -6.52
CA TYR A 401 16.70 -18.16 -5.61
C TYR A 401 16.42 -19.61 -5.13
N ASP A 402 15.17 -19.93 -4.81
CA ASP A 402 14.73 -21.22 -4.27
C ASP A 402 14.97 -22.38 -5.25
N PHE A 403 14.72 -22.15 -6.55
CA PHE A 403 15.05 -23.12 -7.60
C PHE A 403 16.52 -23.49 -7.60
N GLY A 404 17.42 -22.53 -7.35
CA GLY A 404 18.84 -22.79 -7.16
C GLY A 404 19.13 -23.70 -5.97
N SER A 405 18.33 -23.63 -4.90
CA SER A 405 18.48 -24.46 -3.70
C SER A 405 18.07 -25.90 -3.98
N TRP A 406 16.93 -26.10 -4.64
CA TRP A 406 16.49 -27.44 -5.03
C TRP A 406 17.42 -28.07 -6.08
N ALA A 407 17.83 -27.30 -7.10
CA ALA A 407 18.78 -27.78 -8.10
C ALA A 407 20.15 -28.10 -7.48
N TYR A 408 20.62 -27.29 -6.50
CA TYR A 408 21.83 -27.61 -5.74
C TYR A 408 21.70 -28.95 -5.01
N ALA A 409 20.59 -29.18 -4.31
CA ALA A 409 20.36 -30.44 -3.60
C ALA A 409 20.35 -31.63 -4.57
N LEU A 410 19.57 -31.56 -5.65
CA LEU A 410 19.45 -32.63 -6.65
C LEU A 410 20.78 -32.94 -7.37
N ARG A 411 21.61 -31.93 -7.63
CA ARG A 411 22.95 -32.16 -8.21
C ARG A 411 23.95 -32.73 -7.22
N THR A 412 23.87 -32.30 -5.96
CA THR A 412 24.83 -32.71 -4.92
C THR A 412 24.52 -34.12 -4.41
N TRP A 413 23.24 -34.46 -4.32
CA TRP A 413 22.73 -35.76 -3.90
C TRP A 413 21.72 -36.30 -4.93
N PRO A 414 22.19 -36.86 -6.05
CA PRO A 414 21.33 -37.36 -7.12
C PRO A 414 20.34 -38.44 -6.69
N GLU A 415 20.64 -39.18 -5.62
CA GLU A 415 19.71 -40.15 -5.00
C GLU A 415 18.37 -39.54 -4.59
N LEU A 416 18.32 -38.24 -4.27
CA LEU A 416 17.06 -37.52 -4.03
C LEU A 416 16.10 -37.66 -5.21
N ALA A 417 16.59 -37.61 -6.45
CA ALA A 417 15.75 -37.68 -7.64
C ALA A 417 15.07 -39.06 -7.83
N HIS A 418 15.52 -40.07 -7.09
CA HIS A 418 15.04 -41.45 -7.16
C HIS A 418 14.13 -41.86 -5.99
N GLN A 419 13.92 -40.97 -5.01
CA GLN A 419 13.05 -41.26 -3.87
C GLN A 419 11.58 -41.44 -4.30
N ASP A 420 10.83 -42.20 -3.50
CA ASP A 420 9.41 -42.47 -3.76
C ASP A 420 8.56 -41.20 -3.73
N LEU A 421 8.92 -40.25 -2.85
CA LEU A 421 8.28 -38.94 -2.78
C LEU A 421 9.29 -37.86 -2.39
N VAL A 422 9.44 -36.86 -3.24
CA VAL A 422 10.23 -35.65 -2.97
C VAL A 422 9.33 -34.44 -2.90
N VAL A 423 9.35 -33.72 -1.79
CA VAL A 423 8.66 -32.43 -1.62
C VAL A 423 9.67 -31.30 -1.72
N LEU A 424 9.47 -30.37 -2.63
CA LEU A 424 10.24 -29.13 -2.73
C LEU A 424 9.40 -28.00 -2.11
N THR A 425 9.95 -27.33 -1.10
CA THR A 425 9.28 -26.20 -0.44
C THR A 425 10.27 -25.11 -0.06
N ASN A 426 9.79 -23.95 0.40
CA ASN A 426 10.62 -22.80 0.73
C ASN A 426 10.15 -22.03 1.97
N ASP A 427 11.01 -21.14 2.46
CA ASP A 427 10.74 -20.28 3.63
C ASP A 427 9.83 -19.07 3.33
N SER A 428 9.21 -19.01 2.15
CA SER A 428 8.17 -18.02 1.84
C SER A 428 6.87 -18.28 2.61
N LEU A 429 6.73 -19.49 3.18
CA LEU A 429 5.64 -19.90 4.05
C LEU A 429 5.96 -19.62 5.53
N ILE A 430 4.95 -19.22 6.28
CA ILE A 430 4.93 -19.19 7.74
C ILE A 430 4.05 -20.33 8.21
N GLY A 431 4.60 -21.20 9.06
CA GLY A 431 3.88 -22.32 9.66
C GLY A 431 4.82 -23.49 9.99
N PRO A 432 4.27 -24.69 10.20
CA PRO A 432 2.84 -24.97 10.19
C PRO A 432 2.07 -24.25 11.31
N LEU A 433 0.86 -23.81 11.00
CA LEU A 433 -0.10 -23.17 11.93
C LEU A 433 -1.13 -24.18 12.46
N ALA A 434 -1.25 -25.33 11.81
CA ALA A 434 -2.08 -26.46 12.19
C ALA A 434 -1.32 -27.77 11.93
N PRO A 435 -1.74 -28.91 12.49
CA PRO A 435 -1.16 -30.21 12.16
C PRO A 435 -1.14 -30.47 10.65
N LEU A 436 -0.14 -31.22 10.17
CA LEU A 436 0.05 -31.48 8.73
C LEU A 436 -0.94 -32.52 8.18
N ASP A 437 -1.83 -33.10 8.99
CA ASP A 437 -2.66 -34.25 8.64
C ASP A 437 -3.45 -34.06 7.33
N GLU A 438 -4.13 -32.93 7.16
CA GLU A 438 -4.91 -32.64 5.94
C GLU A 438 -4.00 -32.51 4.71
N LEU A 439 -2.90 -31.77 4.84
CA LEU A 439 -1.90 -31.64 3.78
C LEU A 439 -1.33 -32.99 3.36
N LEU A 440 -0.98 -33.83 4.33
CA LEU A 440 -0.44 -35.16 4.09
C LEU A 440 -1.50 -36.09 3.48
N GLY A 441 -2.74 -36.01 3.94
CA GLY A 441 -3.87 -36.75 3.39
C GLY A 441 -4.05 -36.46 1.89
N ARG A 442 -4.11 -35.18 1.51
CA ARG A 442 -4.21 -34.77 0.10
C ARG A 442 -3.00 -35.20 -0.72
N LEU A 443 -1.80 -35.01 -0.17
CA LEU A 443 -0.55 -35.39 -0.83
C LEU A 443 -0.43 -36.91 -1.08
N VAL A 444 -0.84 -37.74 -0.12
CA VAL A 444 -0.76 -39.20 -0.22
C VAL A 444 -1.87 -39.76 -1.11
N ASN A 445 -3.06 -39.15 -1.10
CA ASN A 445 -4.20 -39.60 -1.91
C ASN A 445 -4.04 -39.26 -3.41
N SER A 446 -3.21 -38.28 -3.76
CA SER A 446 -2.95 -37.95 -5.16
C SER A 446 -2.04 -38.99 -5.84
N THR A 447 -2.49 -39.54 -6.97
CA THR A 447 -1.73 -40.53 -7.76
C THR A 447 -0.92 -39.90 -8.89
N THR A 448 -0.86 -38.57 -9.00
CA THR A 448 -0.16 -37.89 -10.08
C THR A 448 1.35 -37.92 -9.92
N ASP A 449 2.07 -37.79 -11.03
CA ASP A 449 3.54 -37.71 -11.05
C ASP A 449 4.02 -36.46 -10.31
N VAL A 450 3.32 -35.33 -10.51
CA VAL A 450 3.62 -34.03 -9.89
C VAL A 450 2.39 -33.48 -9.18
N TRP A 451 2.57 -32.88 -8.02
CA TRP A 451 1.49 -32.26 -7.26
C TRP A 451 1.94 -30.90 -6.72
N GLY A 452 1.08 -29.89 -6.78
CA GLY A 452 1.33 -28.59 -6.16
C GLY A 452 0.27 -28.27 -5.12
N ALA A 453 0.61 -27.55 -4.04
CA ALA A 453 -0.40 -27.15 -3.06
C ALA A 453 -1.52 -26.30 -3.72
N THR A 454 -1.13 -25.35 -4.59
CA THR A 454 -2.07 -24.53 -5.38
C THR A 454 -1.51 -24.25 -6.78
N ALA A 455 -2.35 -23.72 -7.66
CA ALA A 455 -1.97 -23.23 -8.98
C ALA A 455 -2.33 -21.75 -9.15
N ASN A 456 -1.71 -21.11 -10.15
CA ASN A 456 -2.03 -19.75 -10.59
C ASN A 456 -2.19 -19.74 -12.12
N ARG A 457 -3.13 -18.93 -12.63
CA ARG A 457 -3.41 -18.79 -14.07
C ARG A 457 -2.64 -17.66 -14.76
N TRP A 458 -1.95 -16.81 -14.00
CA TRP A 458 -1.24 -15.65 -14.54
C TRP A 458 0.29 -15.77 -14.38
N PRO A 459 1.10 -15.54 -15.42
CA PRO A 459 0.74 -15.14 -16.80
C PRO A 459 0.31 -16.30 -17.70
N ALA A 460 0.43 -17.53 -17.23
CA ALA A 460 -0.10 -18.76 -17.83
C ALA A 460 -0.45 -19.73 -16.69
N GLU A 461 -1.23 -20.78 -16.95
CA GLU A 461 -1.56 -21.77 -15.94
C GLU A 461 -0.33 -22.57 -15.48
N HIS A 462 -0.04 -22.54 -14.18
CA HIS A 462 1.11 -23.23 -13.60
C HIS A 462 0.91 -23.58 -12.13
N LEU A 463 1.59 -24.64 -11.67
CA LEU A 463 1.69 -24.97 -10.25
C LEU A 463 2.57 -23.94 -9.53
N GLN A 464 2.16 -23.50 -8.34
CA GLN A 464 2.95 -22.55 -7.56
C GLN A 464 4.11 -23.26 -6.85
N SER A 465 5.31 -22.73 -7.01
CA SER A 465 6.56 -23.43 -6.63
C SER A 465 6.85 -23.53 -5.13
N TYR A 466 6.05 -22.89 -4.28
CA TYR A 466 6.35 -22.83 -2.84
C TYR A 466 6.15 -24.15 -2.11
N LEU A 467 5.39 -25.08 -2.70
CA LEU A 467 5.20 -26.44 -2.20
C LEU A 467 4.78 -27.33 -3.38
N LEU A 468 5.74 -28.11 -3.85
CA LEU A 468 5.59 -29.08 -4.93
C LEU A 468 6.00 -30.47 -4.44
N ALA A 469 5.38 -31.51 -4.97
CA ALA A 469 5.74 -32.89 -4.70
C ALA A 469 5.90 -33.69 -6.00
N PHE A 470 6.86 -34.61 -5.99
CA PHE A 470 7.25 -35.42 -7.13
C PHE A 470 7.30 -36.88 -6.70
N ARG A 471 6.61 -37.76 -7.42
CA ARG A 471 6.43 -39.16 -7.03
C ARG A 471 7.23 -40.12 -7.90
N GLY A 472 7.62 -41.27 -7.34
CA GLY A 472 8.10 -42.43 -8.11
C GLY A 472 9.33 -42.12 -8.95
N GLY A 473 10.25 -41.32 -8.41
CA GLY A 473 11.50 -40.94 -9.07
C GLY A 473 11.32 -40.11 -10.35
N VAL A 474 10.19 -39.42 -10.55
CA VAL A 474 9.96 -38.63 -11.78
C VAL A 474 10.97 -37.50 -11.98
N LEU A 475 11.61 -37.02 -10.92
CA LEU A 475 12.69 -36.03 -10.98
C LEU A 475 13.90 -36.51 -11.77
N ALA A 476 14.14 -37.82 -11.84
CA ALA A 476 15.20 -38.42 -12.66
C ALA A 476 14.81 -38.61 -14.13
N ARG A 477 13.54 -38.37 -14.52
CA ARG A 477 13.08 -38.53 -15.91
C ARG A 477 13.51 -37.32 -16.76
N GLY A 478 13.81 -37.58 -18.04
CA GLY A 478 14.44 -36.64 -18.98
C GLY A 478 13.94 -35.19 -18.94
N PRO A 479 12.62 -34.92 -19.03
CA PRO A 479 12.09 -33.55 -19.02
C PRO A 479 12.41 -32.79 -17.73
N LEU A 480 12.27 -33.43 -16.57
CA LEU A 480 12.53 -32.81 -15.27
C LEU A 480 14.03 -32.79 -14.94
N ALA A 481 14.77 -33.85 -15.25
CA ALA A 481 16.22 -33.89 -15.06
C ALA A 481 16.92 -32.77 -15.84
N THR A 482 16.50 -32.53 -17.09
CA THR A 482 17.01 -31.43 -17.93
C THR A 482 16.61 -30.07 -17.35
N PHE A 483 15.35 -29.91 -16.94
CA PHE A 483 14.89 -28.67 -16.32
C PHE A 483 15.75 -28.28 -15.11
N TRP A 484 16.02 -29.22 -14.20
CA TRP A 484 16.81 -28.97 -12.99
C TRP A 484 18.30 -28.77 -13.27
N SER A 485 18.86 -29.38 -14.32
CA SER A 485 20.24 -29.12 -14.74
C SER A 485 20.43 -27.72 -15.32
N ASP A 486 19.38 -27.17 -15.93
CA ASP A 486 19.41 -25.88 -16.63
C ASP A 486 19.09 -24.67 -15.71
N VAL A 487 18.79 -24.93 -14.42
CA VAL A 487 18.55 -23.87 -13.43
C VAL A 487 19.83 -23.06 -13.22
N THR A 488 19.72 -21.76 -13.47
CA THR A 488 20.80 -20.77 -13.44
C THR A 488 20.33 -19.48 -12.74
N ALA A 489 21.23 -18.53 -12.50
CA ALA A 489 20.83 -17.26 -11.90
C ALA A 489 20.11 -16.37 -12.93
N LEU A 490 18.85 -16.00 -12.65
CA LEU A 490 18.05 -15.14 -13.53
C LEU A 490 17.97 -13.69 -13.05
N GLU A 491 17.74 -12.79 -14.01
CA GLU A 491 17.87 -11.35 -13.82
C GLU A 491 16.77 -10.71 -12.95
N SER A 492 15.59 -11.34 -12.83
CA SER A 492 14.47 -10.79 -12.05
C SER A 492 13.53 -11.88 -11.49
N LYS A 493 12.72 -11.52 -10.49
CA LYS A 493 11.68 -12.41 -9.95
C LYS A 493 10.63 -12.77 -11.02
N SER A 494 10.29 -11.85 -11.90
CA SER A 494 9.39 -12.12 -13.03
C SER A 494 10.00 -13.10 -14.04
N ALA A 495 11.32 -13.04 -14.24
CA ALA A 495 12.04 -14.03 -15.05
C ALA A 495 12.05 -15.41 -14.36
N VAL A 496 12.18 -15.47 -13.03
CA VAL A 496 12.04 -16.72 -12.26
C VAL A 496 10.63 -17.31 -12.41
N VAL A 497 9.56 -16.52 -12.22
CA VAL A 497 8.19 -17.02 -12.40
C VAL A 497 7.99 -17.58 -13.81
N ARG A 498 8.43 -16.85 -14.84
CA ARG A 498 8.26 -17.26 -16.23
C ARG A 498 9.11 -18.47 -16.62
N ALA A 499 10.40 -18.44 -16.31
CA ALA A 499 11.33 -19.50 -16.73
C ALA A 499 11.21 -20.75 -15.86
N TYR A 500 10.87 -20.60 -14.58
CA TYR A 500 10.87 -21.70 -13.62
C TYR A 500 9.49 -22.14 -13.18
N GLU A 501 8.59 -21.26 -12.73
CA GLU A 501 7.27 -21.72 -12.26
C GLU A 501 6.39 -22.17 -13.46
N VAL A 502 6.28 -21.31 -14.48
CA VAL A 502 5.60 -21.66 -15.74
C VAL A 502 6.41 -22.71 -16.50
N GLY A 503 7.73 -22.51 -16.66
CA GLY A 503 8.58 -23.45 -17.41
C GLY A 503 8.64 -24.86 -16.82
N LEU A 504 8.58 -25.03 -15.49
CA LEU A 504 8.49 -26.34 -14.85
C LEU A 504 7.18 -27.04 -15.24
N THR A 505 6.06 -26.31 -15.15
CA THR A 505 4.76 -26.87 -15.53
C THR A 505 4.73 -27.26 -17.00
N GLU A 506 5.30 -26.43 -17.89
CA GLU A 506 5.46 -26.78 -19.31
C GLU A 506 6.35 -28.01 -19.52
N ALA A 507 7.41 -28.19 -18.71
CA ALA A 507 8.27 -29.37 -18.78
C ALA A 507 7.54 -30.64 -18.33
N VAL A 508 6.67 -30.53 -17.31
CA VAL A 508 5.77 -31.60 -16.86
C VAL A 508 4.82 -31.99 -17.99
N ASP A 509 4.10 -31.01 -18.56
CA ASP A 509 3.10 -31.24 -19.61
C ASP A 509 3.73 -31.81 -20.89
N ARG A 510 4.86 -31.24 -21.34
CA ARG A 510 5.61 -31.74 -22.51
C ARG A 510 6.20 -33.13 -22.27
N GLY A 511 6.50 -33.45 -21.02
CA GLY A 511 6.97 -34.76 -20.60
C GLY A 511 5.90 -35.84 -20.55
N GLY A 512 4.62 -35.50 -20.78
CA GLY A 512 3.50 -36.42 -20.63
C GLY A 512 3.28 -36.86 -19.18
N LEU A 513 3.78 -36.09 -18.21
CA LEU A 513 3.62 -36.37 -16.79
C LEU A 513 2.28 -35.82 -16.31
N THR A 514 1.63 -36.54 -15.41
CA THR A 514 0.37 -36.11 -14.80
C THR A 514 0.62 -35.10 -13.68
N ARG A 515 -0.26 -34.09 -13.57
CA ARG A 515 -0.21 -33.10 -12.48
C ARG A 515 -1.56 -32.81 -11.87
N ASP A 516 -1.54 -32.44 -10.58
CA ASP A 516 -2.73 -32.09 -9.81
C ASP A 516 -2.43 -31.00 -8.76
N VAL A 517 -3.48 -30.42 -8.18
CA VAL A 517 -3.42 -29.40 -7.13
C VAL A 517 -4.07 -29.87 -5.84
N GLY A 518 -3.53 -29.43 -4.70
CA GLY A 518 -4.07 -29.73 -3.38
C GLY A 518 -5.35 -29.00 -3.07
N TRP A 519 -5.39 -27.69 -3.35
CA TRP A 519 -6.53 -26.82 -3.14
C TRP A 519 -6.79 -26.02 -4.41
N SER A 520 -8.06 -25.93 -4.80
CA SER A 520 -8.49 -25.20 -5.98
C SER A 520 -9.38 -24.02 -5.64
N HIS A 521 -9.39 -23.01 -6.51
CA HIS A 521 -10.33 -21.88 -6.44
C HIS A 521 -11.79 -22.35 -6.38
N ALA A 522 -12.14 -23.34 -7.19
CA ALA A 522 -13.50 -23.88 -7.27
C ALA A 522 -13.94 -24.55 -5.95
N GLU A 523 -13.04 -25.30 -5.31
CA GLU A 523 -13.29 -25.92 -4.01
C GLU A 523 -13.56 -24.88 -2.92
N LEU A 524 -12.76 -23.81 -2.90
CA LEU A 524 -12.77 -22.81 -1.83
C LEU A 524 -13.77 -21.66 -2.08
N GLY A 525 -14.46 -21.64 -3.22
CA GLY A 525 -15.36 -20.55 -3.58
C GLY A 525 -14.64 -19.21 -3.81
N VAL A 526 -13.33 -19.23 -4.07
CA VAL A 526 -12.50 -18.03 -4.28
C VAL A 526 -12.40 -17.74 -5.78
N PRO A 527 -12.55 -16.48 -6.23
CA PRO A 527 -12.47 -16.15 -7.66
C PRO A 527 -11.13 -16.54 -8.30
N GLU A 528 -11.16 -17.16 -9.49
CA GLU A 528 -9.94 -17.56 -10.23
C GLU A 528 -9.05 -16.37 -10.65
N THR A 529 -9.56 -15.14 -10.54
CA THR A 529 -8.86 -13.90 -10.90
C THR A 529 -7.84 -13.45 -9.86
N VAL A 530 -7.82 -14.05 -8.66
CA VAL A 530 -6.91 -13.69 -7.57
C VAL A 530 -5.94 -14.81 -7.23
N ASP A 531 -4.75 -14.46 -6.73
CA ASP A 531 -3.82 -15.45 -6.18
C ASP A 531 -4.38 -16.01 -4.87
N LEU A 532 -4.67 -17.32 -4.86
CA LEU A 532 -5.31 -18.01 -3.76
C LEU A 532 -4.52 -17.87 -2.45
N THR A 533 -3.18 -17.88 -2.52
CA THR A 533 -2.31 -17.80 -1.33
C THR A 533 -2.15 -16.39 -0.77
N LEU A 534 -2.57 -15.37 -1.53
CA LEU A 534 -2.46 -13.96 -1.12
C LEU A 534 -3.81 -13.37 -0.75
N HIS A 535 -4.87 -13.75 -1.46
CA HIS A 535 -6.20 -13.16 -1.31
C HIS A 535 -7.24 -14.15 -0.76
N GLY A 536 -7.00 -15.46 -0.85
CA GLY A 536 -7.84 -16.51 -0.26
C GLY A 536 -7.14 -17.26 0.88
N TRP A 537 -6.26 -16.57 1.62
CA TRP A 537 -5.42 -17.19 2.65
C TRP A 537 -6.22 -17.68 3.86
N HIS A 538 -7.36 -17.05 4.15
CA HIS A 538 -8.25 -17.46 5.25
C HIS A 538 -8.96 -18.77 4.90
N GLU A 539 -9.52 -18.84 3.69
CA GLU A 539 -10.20 -20.01 3.15
C GLU A 539 -9.25 -21.21 3.03
N LEU A 540 -7.99 -20.97 2.66
CA LEU A 540 -6.95 -22.00 2.66
C LEU A 540 -6.70 -22.55 4.08
N LEU A 541 -6.55 -21.68 5.09
CA LEU A 541 -6.35 -22.12 6.46
C LEU A 541 -7.55 -22.93 6.97
N ASP A 542 -8.77 -22.45 6.71
CA ASP A 542 -10.02 -23.14 7.10
C ASP A 542 -10.15 -24.51 6.43
N ALA A 543 -9.69 -24.63 5.18
CA ALA A 543 -9.64 -25.88 4.44
C ALA A 543 -8.44 -26.77 4.80
N GLY A 544 -7.72 -26.45 5.88
CA GLY A 544 -6.65 -27.27 6.45
C GLY A 544 -5.29 -27.15 5.75
N PHE A 545 -5.07 -26.13 4.90
CA PHE A 545 -3.72 -25.80 4.45
C PHE A 545 -2.95 -25.13 5.61
N PRO A 546 -1.85 -25.71 6.13
CA PRO A 546 -1.33 -25.29 7.43
C PRO A 546 -0.35 -24.10 7.35
N PHE A 547 -0.33 -23.32 6.28
CA PHE A 547 0.65 -22.25 6.08
C PHE A 547 0.04 -20.96 5.54
N VAL A 548 0.68 -19.83 5.84
CA VAL A 548 0.39 -18.54 5.19
C VAL A 548 1.62 -17.95 4.53
N LYS A 549 1.43 -17.10 3.51
CA LYS A 549 2.54 -16.43 2.83
C LYS A 549 3.14 -15.33 3.71
N ARG A 550 4.45 -15.37 3.89
CA ARG A 550 5.22 -14.36 4.64
C ARG A 550 5.04 -12.94 4.13
N ILE A 551 4.82 -12.77 2.83
CA ILE A 551 4.63 -11.44 2.25
C ILE A 551 3.40 -10.73 2.84
N LEU A 552 2.41 -11.47 3.36
CA LEU A 552 1.24 -10.91 4.02
C LEU A 552 1.61 -10.12 5.31
N VAL A 553 2.67 -10.54 6.01
CA VAL A 553 3.14 -9.84 7.23
C VAL A 553 4.29 -8.85 6.96
N THR A 554 5.02 -9.01 5.85
CA THR A 554 6.16 -8.11 5.54
C THR A 554 5.89 -7.05 4.47
N GLY A 555 4.92 -7.29 3.60
CA GLY A 555 4.64 -6.45 2.42
C GLY A 555 3.84 -5.20 2.77
N PRO A 556 4.23 -3.99 2.32
CA PRO A 556 3.47 -2.77 2.58
C PRO A 556 2.07 -2.80 1.95
N GLN A 557 1.89 -3.48 0.82
CA GLN A 557 0.61 -3.60 0.12
C GLN A 557 -0.44 -4.43 0.89
N PHE A 558 -0.02 -5.21 1.89
CA PHE A 558 -0.91 -6.04 2.72
C PHE A 558 -1.16 -5.42 4.11
N ALA A 559 -0.83 -4.13 4.29
CA ALA A 559 -0.93 -3.47 5.60
C ALA A 559 -2.34 -3.56 6.23
N GLN A 560 -3.40 -3.58 5.41
CA GLN A 560 -4.78 -3.68 5.88
C GLN A 560 -5.13 -5.08 6.43
N GLN A 561 -4.62 -6.15 5.81
CA GLN A 561 -4.91 -7.53 6.21
C GLN A 561 -3.92 -8.07 7.25
N ARG A 562 -2.74 -7.44 7.37
CA ARG A 562 -1.66 -7.87 8.26
C ARG A 562 -2.09 -8.17 9.69
N PRO A 563 -2.90 -7.33 10.37
CA PRO A 563 -3.28 -7.62 11.76
C PRO A 563 -4.00 -8.97 11.91
N ALA A 564 -4.88 -9.32 10.97
CA ALA A 564 -5.60 -10.60 11.00
C ALA A 564 -4.66 -11.79 10.78
N VAL A 565 -3.70 -11.67 9.85
CA VAL A 565 -2.70 -12.72 9.60
C VAL A 565 -1.77 -12.90 10.80
N GLU A 566 -1.31 -11.80 11.40
CA GLU A 566 -0.47 -11.84 12.60
C GLU A 566 -1.21 -12.49 13.78
N GLN A 567 -2.49 -12.17 13.96
CA GLN A 567 -3.33 -12.79 14.98
C GLN A 567 -3.44 -14.31 14.76
N ALA A 568 -3.78 -14.76 13.54
CA ALA A 568 -3.88 -16.18 13.22
C ALA A 568 -2.56 -16.93 13.47
N VAL A 569 -1.41 -16.32 13.13
CA VAL A 569 -0.09 -16.90 13.40
C VAL A 569 0.20 -17.01 14.90
N VAL A 570 -0.14 -15.98 15.68
CA VAL A 570 0.08 -15.96 17.14
C VAL A 570 -0.80 -17.01 17.84
N GLU A 571 -2.08 -17.07 17.49
CA GLU A 571 -3.04 -18.04 18.05
C GLU A 571 -2.60 -19.48 17.77
N ALA A 572 -2.21 -19.77 16.53
CA ALA A 572 -1.71 -21.07 16.11
C ALA A 572 -0.44 -21.50 16.86
N ILE A 573 0.52 -20.59 17.06
CA ILE A 573 1.74 -20.87 17.81
C ILE A 573 1.42 -21.16 19.27
N ALA A 574 0.54 -20.35 19.89
CA ALA A 574 0.12 -20.58 21.27
C ALA A 574 -0.61 -21.93 21.44
N ASP A 575 -1.40 -22.35 20.45
CA ASP A 575 -2.06 -23.66 20.43
C ASP A 575 -1.11 -24.84 20.22
N ALA A 576 -0.03 -24.65 19.46
CA ALA A 576 1.01 -25.67 19.30
C ALA A 576 1.80 -25.87 20.59
N ASP A 577 2.18 -24.79 21.26
CA ASP A 577 2.90 -24.82 22.55
C ASP A 577 2.06 -25.49 23.64
N ARG A 578 0.75 -25.25 23.68
CA ARG A 578 -0.20 -25.93 24.60
C ARG A 578 -0.34 -27.44 24.38
N ARG A 579 -0.11 -27.93 23.16
CA ARG A 579 -0.20 -29.36 22.82
C ARG A 579 1.11 -30.13 23.04
N SER A 580 2.21 -29.39 23.20
CA SER A 580 3.57 -29.93 23.33
C SER A 580 4.11 -29.92 24.77
N GLY A 581 3.41 -29.24 25.68
CA GLY A 581 3.63 -29.28 27.13
C GLY A 581 2.63 -30.18 27.82
#